data_AF-A0A954E3S5-F1
#
_entry.id   AF-A0A954E3S5-F1
#
_cell.length_a   1.000
_cell.length_b   1.000
_cell.length_c   1.000
_cell.angle_alpha   90.00
_cell.angle_beta   90.00
_cell.angle_gamma   90.00
#
_symmetry.space_group_name_H-M   'P 1'
#
loop_
_entity.id
_entity.type
_entity.pdbx_description
1 polymer ?
#
loop_
_entity_poly.entity_id
_entity_poly.type
_entity_poly.pdbx_seq_one_letter_code
_entity_poly.pdbx_strand_id
1 'polypeptide(L)'
;MNEPDWSCLPQRPLQFFGLSPEFSRKDLKRAYNGFIRRYKPDTAPQEFQRIRAAYETLERWLKFREDEQTPHLPYAIELPPETSPEAGNTQRGLQFQPSSPWQFSDPQTPPARGHSSPPAETVAKILARLSPAAWFAELQARPRKTAQDYVRLAFLCDLDGNRDHGTFLDWLSRGLREFPDDRELLQLVYHYCREEIPNAELASVLHTLCPVLSPRIAFSYLQPVWFRLLRHDYPEFRRLWRIYLHAVRDEQAHLLVPFLAEQLPGMQFVADQNSLDETWIFIKAHPELLDAQHDYCLELSWVLRKYILHYHKIRREEPGRFEQFAPWHNALREFCLAVSAKDRERFAAFQRNLVATFSEWSKSFPDDSSSAYAKQLARTWEWVAAGFREPGLTYPTRLGDHQANEIARAWLGRIRSPWPRRFRHGTLITLRFLGDLLFAVGIAFTLTLCLGMWRRLPVSNAYPLTNLEWFELFVMINAFVSIPAVIFYGWQLKRRMIPELNRRDYLRCYRLRAAWFFRQTRITYRQFQVAMDDWLVPQNASPEQIIIGNQMLADPALILLSAALDFDSGHPPNSTD
;
A
#
# COMPACT_ATOMS: atom_id res chain seq x y z
N MET A 1 -29.54 31.25 -20.38
CA MET A 1 -29.12 30.59 -19.12
C MET A 1 -28.13 31.52 -18.45
N ASN A 2 -28.53 32.06 -17.30
CA ASN A 2 -27.88 33.17 -16.62
C ASN A 2 -26.42 32.84 -16.25
N GLU A 3 -25.57 33.86 -16.37
CA GLU A 3 -24.20 33.84 -15.88
C GLU A 3 -24.21 33.58 -14.37
N PRO A 4 -23.33 32.70 -13.84
CA PRO A 4 -23.35 32.35 -12.43
C PRO A 4 -22.93 33.52 -11.56
N ASP A 5 -23.64 33.73 -10.46
CA ASP A 5 -23.37 34.83 -9.53
C ASP A 5 -22.14 34.53 -8.67
N TRP A 6 -20.98 35.03 -9.11
CA TRP A 6 -19.70 34.86 -8.44
C TRP A 6 -19.60 35.58 -7.10
N SER A 7 -20.51 36.50 -6.78
CA SER A 7 -20.54 37.20 -5.48
C SER A 7 -20.98 36.26 -4.34
N CYS A 8 -21.65 35.14 -4.68
CA CYS A 8 -22.06 34.12 -3.73
C CYS A 8 -20.89 33.29 -3.17
N LEU A 9 -19.72 33.28 -3.80
CA LEU A 9 -18.55 32.55 -3.30
C LEU A 9 -17.55 33.50 -2.62
N PRO A 10 -17.09 33.21 -1.39
CA PRO A 10 -17.14 31.91 -0.69
C PRO A 10 -18.29 31.72 0.31
N GLN A 11 -19.11 32.75 0.54
CA GLN A 11 -19.98 32.80 1.73
C GLN A 11 -21.29 32.00 1.59
N ARG A 12 -21.78 31.76 0.36
CA ARG A 12 -23.06 31.10 0.06
C ARG A 12 -22.94 30.09 -1.10
N PRO A 13 -22.17 29.01 -0.92
CA PRO A 13 -21.93 28.02 -1.99
C PRO A 13 -23.20 27.28 -2.45
N LEU A 14 -24.21 27.11 -1.58
CA LEU A 14 -25.50 26.50 -1.94
C LEU A 14 -26.25 27.28 -3.02
N GLN A 15 -26.29 28.60 -2.87
CA GLN A 15 -26.95 29.50 -3.82
C GLN A 15 -26.17 29.57 -5.14
N PHE A 16 -24.84 29.49 -5.09
CA PHE A 16 -24.00 29.42 -6.29
C PHE A 16 -24.29 28.19 -7.16
N PHE A 17 -24.46 27.02 -6.54
CA PHE A 17 -24.82 25.79 -7.26
C PHE A 17 -26.32 25.64 -7.55
N GLY A 18 -27.17 26.58 -7.07
CA GLY A 18 -28.62 26.53 -7.24
C GLY A 18 -29.26 25.31 -6.56
N LEU A 19 -28.68 24.84 -5.47
CA LEU A 19 -29.11 23.62 -4.77
C LEU A 19 -30.15 23.94 -3.68
N SER A 20 -31.15 23.07 -3.55
CA SER A 20 -32.09 23.07 -2.42
C SER A 20 -31.35 22.79 -1.10
N PRO A 21 -31.79 23.30 0.07
CA PRO A 21 -31.18 22.97 1.38
C PRO A 21 -31.18 21.47 1.74
N GLU A 22 -31.99 20.65 1.06
CA GLU A 22 -32.03 19.18 1.21
C GLU A 22 -31.37 18.42 0.04
N PHE A 23 -30.40 19.02 -0.65
CA PHE A 23 -29.74 18.40 -1.80
C PHE A 23 -28.97 17.11 -1.43
N SER A 24 -29.00 16.13 -2.35
CA SER A 24 -28.24 14.89 -2.21
C SER A 24 -26.82 15.02 -2.79
N ARG A 25 -25.92 14.11 -2.42
CA ARG A 25 -24.56 14.02 -3.00
C ARG A 25 -24.59 13.89 -4.54
N LYS A 26 -25.62 13.23 -5.08
CA LYS A 26 -25.82 13.11 -6.53
C LYS A 26 -26.13 14.45 -7.19
N ASP A 27 -26.92 15.29 -6.52
CA ASP A 27 -27.29 16.63 -7.01
C ASP A 27 -26.10 17.59 -7.00
N LEU A 28 -25.29 17.56 -5.94
CA LEU A 28 -24.04 18.33 -5.85
C LEU A 28 -23.06 17.95 -6.98
N LYS A 29 -22.86 16.65 -7.20
CA LYS A 29 -21.97 16.14 -8.26
C LYS A 29 -22.48 16.53 -9.66
N ARG A 30 -23.80 16.55 -9.86
CA ARG A 30 -24.43 16.96 -11.12
C ARG A 30 -24.21 18.45 -11.40
N ALA A 31 -24.43 19.30 -10.40
CA ALA A 31 -24.20 20.75 -10.50
C ALA A 31 -22.72 21.06 -10.75
N TYR A 32 -21.81 20.45 -9.99
CA TYR A 32 -20.36 20.59 -10.15
C TYR A 32 -19.85 20.21 -11.55
N ASN A 33 -20.30 19.07 -12.07
CA ASN A 33 -19.93 18.64 -13.42
C ASN A 33 -20.46 19.58 -14.52
N GLY A 34 -21.58 20.27 -14.28
CA GLY A 34 -22.07 21.33 -15.15
C GLY A 34 -21.12 22.52 -15.22
N PHE A 35 -20.54 22.91 -14.08
CA PHE A 35 -19.60 24.03 -13.99
C PHE A 35 -18.21 23.70 -14.54
N ILE A 36 -17.64 22.52 -14.29
CA ILE A 36 -16.31 22.15 -14.82
C ILE A 36 -16.31 22.02 -16.34
N ARG A 37 -17.42 21.60 -16.94
CA ARG A 37 -17.53 21.56 -18.42
C ARG A 37 -17.41 22.94 -19.05
N ARG A 38 -17.81 23.99 -18.32
CA ARG A 38 -17.76 25.39 -18.77
C ARG A 38 -16.47 26.11 -18.35
N TYR A 39 -15.96 25.83 -17.16
CA TYR A 39 -14.75 26.43 -16.59
C TYR A 39 -13.68 25.36 -16.45
N LYS A 40 -12.92 25.14 -17.53
CA LYS A 40 -11.83 24.16 -17.56
C LYS A 40 -10.57 24.71 -16.88
N PRO A 41 -9.76 23.85 -16.24
CA PRO A 41 -8.54 24.27 -15.56
C PRO A 41 -7.53 24.98 -16.48
N ASP A 42 -7.50 24.64 -17.77
CA ASP A 42 -6.57 25.23 -18.73
C ASP A 42 -6.99 26.63 -19.20
N THR A 43 -8.29 26.94 -19.17
CA THR A 43 -8.84 28.20 -19.71
C THR A 43 -9.26 29.20 -18.63
N ALA A 44 -9.59 28.72 -17.43
CA ALA A 44 -10.10 29.53 -16.33
C ALA A 44 -9.66 28.95 -14.97
N PRO A 45 -8.35 29.02 -14.63
CA PRO A 45 -7.79 28.33 -13.46
C PRO A 45 -8.29 28.91 -12.12
N GLN A 46 -8.52 30.22 -12.04
CA GLN A 46 -8.96 30.89 -10.80
C GLN A 46 -10.42 30.56 -10.49
N GLU A 47 -11.27 30.56 -11.51
CA GLU A 47 -12.67 30.18 -11.46
C GLU A 47 -12.82 28.70 -11.10
N PHE A 48 -12.00 27.83 -11.70
CA PHE A 48 -11.97 26.41 -11.38
C PHE A 48 -11.58 26.16 -9.91
N GLN A 49 -10.57 26.87 -9.39
CA GLN A 49 -10.19 26.79 -7.97
C GLN A 49 -11.32 27.23 -7.04
N ARG A 50 -12.02 28.32 -7.37
CA ARG A 50 -13.17 28.81 -6.57
C ARG A 50 -14.34 27.83 -6.59
N ILE A 51 -14.66 27.25 -7.75
CA ILE A 51 -15.70 26.22 -7.88
C ILE A 51 -15.32 24.96 -7.09
N ARG A 52 -14.05 24.54 -7.17
CA ARG A 52 -13.55 23.37 -6.45
C ARG A 52 -13.58 23.56 -4.94
N ALA A 53 -13.14 24.72 -4.45
CA ALA A 53 -13.20 25.05 -3.02
C ALA A 53 -14.65 25.08 -2.50
N ALA A 54 -15.59 25.59 -3.31
CA ALA A 54 -17.01 25.58 -2.97
C ALA A 54 -17.60 24.15 -2.94
N TYR A 55 -17.23 23.30 -3.91
CA TYR A 55 -17.61 21.89 -3.93
C TYR A 55 -17.06 21.14 -2.72
N GLU A 56 -15.79 21.29 -2.39
CA GLU A 56 -15.15 20.65 -1.23
C GLU A 56 -15.74 21.14 0.10
N THR A 57 -16.24 22.39 0.15
CA THR A 57 -16.95 22.91 1.34
C THR A 57 -18.32 22.25 1.50
N LEU A 58 -19.08 22.11 0.41
CA LEU A 58 -20.38 21.44 0.45
C LEU A 58 -20.27 19.92 0.61
N GLU A 59 -19.23 19.29 0.07
CA GLU A 59 -18.96 17.87 0.26
C GLU A 59 -18.56 17.59 1.71
N ARG A 60 -17.75 18.46 2.34
CA ARG A 60 -17.51 18.39 3.79
C ARG A 60 -18.77 18.59 4.61
N TRP A 61 -19.66 19.49 4.21
CA TRP A 61 -20.93 19.71 4.89
C TRP A 61 -21.89 18.51 4.74
N LEU A 62 -21.95 17.89 3.56
CA LEU A 62 -22.69 16.64 3.36
C LEU A 62 -22.10 15.49 4.15
N LYS A 63 -20.77 15.37 4.18
CA LYS A 63 -20.09 14.36 5.00
C LYS A 63 -20.38 14.58 6.48
N PHE A 64 -20.35 15.82 6.96
CA PHE A 64 -20.72 16.16 8.34
C PHE A 64 -22.20 15.86 8.63
N ARG A 65 -23.11 16.09 7.67
CA ARG A 65 -24.54 15.75 7.79
C ARG A 65 -24.79 14.23 7.74
N GLU A 66 -24.02 13.50 6.94
CA GLU A 66 -23.99 12.03 6.91
C GLU A 66 -23.37 11.48 8.20
N ASP A 67 -22.40 12.19 8.78
CA ASP A 67 -21.79 11.92 10.10
C ASP A 67 -22.78 12.24 11.24
N GLU A 68 -23.66 13.25 11.11
CA GLU A 68 -24.81 13.55 12.00
C GLU A 68 -25.97 12.55 11.86
N GLN A 69 -26.15 11.96 10.67
CA GLN A 69 -27.14 10.91 10.41
C GLN A 69 -26.63 9.50 10.71
N THR A 70 -25.32 9.30 10.75
CA THR A 70 -24.75 8.26 11.62
C THR A 70 -25.02 8.70 13.05
N PRO A 71 -25.50 7.82 13.94
CA PRO A 71 -25.90 8.24 15.26
C PRO A 71 -24.68 8.77 16.03
N HIS A 72 -24.54 10.10 16.09
CA HIS A 72 -23.75 10.75 17.11
C HIS A 72 -24.27 10.28 18.46
N LEU A 73 -23.42 9.50 19.12
CA LEU A 73 -23.48 9.15 20.53
C LEU A 73 -23.77 10.40 21.37
N PRO A 74 -24.80 10.40 22.24
CA PRO A 74 -24.71 11.12 23.48
C PRO A 74 -23.74 10.35 24.37
N TYR A 75 -22.47 10.75 24.41
CA TYR A 75 -21.56 10.26 25.45
C TYR A 75 -21.85 11.02 26.74
N ALA A 76 -22.55 10.36 27.67
CA ALA A 76 -22.35 10.49 29.11
C ALA A 76 -23.13 9.37 29.80
N ILE A 77 -22.51 8.19 29.93
CA ILE A 77 -22.72 7.43 31.15
C ILE A 77 -21.95 8.21 32.20
N GLU A 78 -22.65 9.01 33.01
CA GLU A 78 -22.10 9.63 34.20
C GLU A 78 -21.66 8.50 35.15
N LEU A 79 -20.39 8.10 35.07
CA LEU A 79 -19.71 7.45 36.16
C LEU A 79 -19.55 8.50 37.28
N PRO A 80 -19.93 8.19 38.53
CA PRO A 80 -19.68 9.11 39.64
C PRO A 80 -18.18 9.41 39.73
N PRO A 81 -17.77 10.69 39.86
CA PRO A 81 -16.37 11.03 40.03
C PRO A 81 -15.91 10.47 41.38
N GLU A 82 -14.89 9.61 41.35
CA GLU A 82 -14.13 9.27 42.54
C GLU A 82 -13.53 10.56 43.11
N THR A 83 -14.04 10.95 44.27
CA THR A 83 -13.51 12.04 45.08
C THR A 83 -12.11 11.69 45.53
N SER A 84 -11.11 12.37 44.99
CA SER A 84 -9.83 12.59 45.65
C SER A 84 -9.64 14.11 45.79
N PRO A 85 -9.57 14.66 47.02
CA PRO A 85 -9.43 16.09 47.22
C PRO A 85 -7.96 16.47 47.14
N GLU A 86 -7.63 17.53 46.40
CA GLU A 86 -6.89 18.71 46.90
C GLU A 86 -6.30 19.57 45.76
N ALA A 87 -6.57 20.88 45.89
CA ALA A 87 -5.83 22.04 45.36
C ALA A 87 -5.68 22.19 43.82
N GLY A 88 -6.05 23.29 43.17
CA GLY A 88 -6.51 24.61 43.58
C GLY A 88 -6.32 25.59 42.39
N ASN A 89 -7.27 26.51 42.20
CA ASN A 89 -7.24 27.73 41.36
C ASN A 89 -6.82 27.59 39.88
N THR A 90 -7.57 28.08 38.90
CA THR A 90 -7.81 29.52 38.70
C THR A 90 -8.92 29.75 37.66
N GLN A 91 -9.82 30.69 37.94
CA GLN A 91 -10.87 31.20 37.04
C GLN A 91 -10.34 32.13 35.93
N ARG A 92 -11.03 32.14 34.79
CA ARG A 92 -11.47 33.27 33.92
C ARG A 92 -11.57 32.72 32.50
N GLY A 93 -12.70 32.68 31.81
CA GLY A 93 -13.84 33.58 31.77
C GLY A 93 -14.06 33.91 30.29
N LEU A 94 -15.26 33.66 29.77
CA LEU A 94 -15.94 34.40 28.70
C LEU A 94 -17.25 33.68 28.37
N GLN A 95 -18.33 34.20 28.96
CA GLN A 95 -19.70 33.96 28.55
C GLN A 95 -19.92 34.57 27.16
N PHE A 96 -20.59 33.82 26.27
CA PHE A 96 -21.40 34.41 25.20
C PHE A 96 -22.61 33.52 24.93
N GLN A 97 -23.79 34.01 25.30
CA GLN A 97 -25.08 33.61 24.76
C GLN A 97 -25.26 34.24 23.37
N PRO A 98 -26.00 33.57 22.47
CA PRO A 98 -27.01 34.31 21.75
C PRO A 98 -28.38 33.62 21.79
N SER A 99 -29.34 34.44 22.14
CA SER A 99 -30.79 34.30 22.06
C SER A 99 -31.31 33.84 20.70
N SER A 100 -32.24 32.89 20.74
CA SER A 100 -33.12 32.50 19.64
C SER A 100 -34.35 33.40 19.59
N PRO A 101 -34.75 33.91 18.42
CA PRO A 101 -36.10 34.38 18.19
C PRO A 101 -36.76 33.46 17.15
N TRP A 102 -37.80 32.70 17.52
CA TRP A 102 -38.99 32.36 16.69
C TRP A 102 -39.86 31.39 17.50
N GLN A 103 -40.73 31.97 18.33
CA GLN A 103 -41.94 31.33 18.83
C GLN A 103 -42.93 31.20 17.67
N PHE A 104 -43.45 29.99 17.44
CA PHE A 104 -44.77 29.80 16.84
C PHE A 104 -45.50 28.69 17.61
N SER A 105 -46.77 28.99 17.87
CA SER A 105 -47.72 28.30 18.74
C SER A 105 -48.10 26.90 18.27
N ASP A 106 -48.37 26.02 19.24
CA ASP A 106 -49.23 24.84 19.09
C ASP A 106 -50.60 25.23 18.49
N PRO A 107 -51.18 24.40 17.60
CA PRO A 107 -52.11 23.40 18.10
C PRO A 107 -52.15 22.09 17.27
N GLN A 108 -52.05 20.94 17.93
CA GLN A 108 -53.09 19.88 17.97
C GLN A 108 -52.51 18.59 18.54
N THR A 109 -53.01 18.24 19.71
CA THR A 109 -52.85 16.96 20.41
C THR A 109 -53.46 15.81 19.60
N PRO A 110 -52.72 14.73 19.29
CA PRO A 110 -53.29 13.40 19.14
C PRO A 110 -53.25 12.67 20.50
N PRO A 111 -54.19 11.74 20.75
CA PRO A 111 -54.51 11.30 22.10
C PRO A 111 -53.40 10.44 22.71
N ALA A 112 -53.22 10.65 24.01
CA ALA A 112 -52.43 9.83 24.91
C ALA A 112 -52.76 8.33 24.73
N ARG A 113 -51.80 7.57 24.19
CA ARG A 113 -51.66 6.15 24.50
C ARG A 113 -50.59 6.02 25.57
N GLY A 114 -51.05 6.00 26.82
CA GLY A 114 -50.20 5.81 27.99
C GLY A 114 -49.34 4.55 27.87
N HIS A 115 -48.03 4.77 27.85
CA HIS A 115 -47.05 3.80 28.34
C HIS A 115 -46.20 4.58 29.34
N SER A 116 -46.73 4.77 30.54
CA SER A 116 -45.94 5.21 31.68
C SER A 116 -44.98 4.08 32.05
N SER A 117 -43.77 4.08 31.48
CA SER A 117 -42.66 3.33 32.06
C SER A 117 -42.35 3.91 33.44
N PRO A 118 -42.20 3.07 34.49
CA PRO A 118 -41.77 3.55 35.80
C PRO A 118 -40.36 4.15 35.70
N PRO A 119 -39.98 5.09 36.59
CA PRO A 119 -38.67 5.72 36.57
C PRO A 119 -37.58 4.66 36.76
N ALA A 120 -36.64 4.60 35.81
CA ALA A 120 -35.54 3.64 35.84
C ALA A 120 -34.67 3.89 37.09
N GLU A 121 -34.75 2.99 38.07
CA GLU A 121 -33.85 2.97 39.22
C GLU A 121 -32.41 2.74 38.72
N THR A 122 -31.48 3.61 39.13
CA THR A 122 -30.10 3.60 38.64
C THR A 122 -29.38 2.31 39.07
N VAL A 123 -28.62 1.69 38.17
CA VAL A 123 -27.88 0.42 38.38
C VAL A 123 -27.07 0.40 39.69
N ALA A 124 -26.49 1.55 40.08
CA ALA A 124 -25.75 1.72 41.33
C ALA A 124 -26.60 1.50 42.60
N LYS A 125 -27.89 1.87 42.58
CA LYS A 125 -28.81 1.67 43.72
C LYS A 125 -29.26 0.21 43.85
N ILE A 126 -29.32 -0.52 42.73
CA ILE A 126 -29.75 -1.92 42.71
C ILE A 126 -28.60 -2.85 43.13
N LEU A 127 -27.38 -2.60 42.66
CA LEU A 127 -26.18 -3.34 43.11
C LEU A 127 -25.82 -3.09 44.58
N ALA A 128 -26.24 -1.97 45.15
CA ALA A 128 -26.13 -1.72 46.59
C ALA A 128 -27.12 -2.55 47.44
N ARG A 129 -28.16 -3.13 46.82
CA ARG A 129 -29.26 -3.83 47.50
C ARG A 129 -29.29 -5.33 47.25
N LEU A 130 -28.85 -5.79 46.08
CA LEU A 130 -28.89 -7.20 45.65
C LEU A 130 -27.51 -7.66 45.20
N SER A 131 -27.15 -8.91 45.52
CA SER A 131 -25.99 -9.55 44.90
C SER A 131 -26.24 -9.74 43.39
N PRO A 132 -25.21 -9.69 42.52
CA PRO A 132 -25.37 -9.88 41.08
C PRO A 132 -26.15 -11.15 40.70
N ALA A 133 -25.92 -12.27 41.39
CA ALA A 133 -26.64 -13.52 41.21
C ALA A 133 -28.14 -13.43 41.58
N ALA A 134 -28.49 -12.72 42.66
CA ALA A 134 -29.89 -12.53 43.07
C ALA A 134 -30.65 -11.63 42.08
N TRP A 135 -29.97 -10.60 41.56
CA TRP A 135 -30.55 -9.72 40.55
C TRP A 135 -30.71 -10.43 39.19
N PHE A 136 -29.76 -11.28 38.81
CA PHE A 136 -29.86 -12.14 37.65
C PHE A 136 -31.10 -13.06 37.73
N ALA A 137 -31.29 -13.74 38.85
CA ALA A 137 -32.44 -14.61 39.07
C ALA A 137 -33.79 -13.84 39.03
N GLU A 138 -33.84 -12.63 39.59
CA GLU A 138 -35.02 -11.77 39.53
C GLU A 138 -35.35 -11.35 38.10
N LEU A 139 -34.37 -10.87 37.34
CA LEU A 139 -34.56 -10.45 35.95
C LEU A 139 -34.93 -11.63 35.03
N GLN A 140 -34.36 -12.81 35.28
CA GLN A 140 -34.70 -14.02 34.55
C GLN A 140 -36.16 -14.44 34.81
N ALA A 141 -36.63 -14.34 36.06
CA ALA A 141 -37.99 -14.69 36.46
C ALA A 141 -39.08 -13.73 35.94
N ARG A 142 -38.71 -12.56 35.37
CA ARG A 142 -39.70 -11.61 34.83
C ARG A 142 -40.43 -12.19 33.60
N PRO A 143 -41.78 -12.15 33.59
CA PRO A 143 -42.60 -12.75 32.53
C PRO A 143 -42.60 -11.95 31.22
N ARG A 144 -42.30 -10.65 31.27
CA ARG A 144 -42.07 -9.80 30.08
C ARG A 144 -40.73 -9.10 30.25
N LYS A 145 -39.81 -9.37 29.31
CA LYS A 145 -38.49 -8.76 29.29
C LYS A 145 -38.49 -7.61 28.27
N THR A 146 -37.83 -6.52 28.62
CA THR A 146 -37.53 -5.41 27.71
C THR A 146 -36.14 -5.58 27.10
N ALA A 147 -35.81 -4.86 26.04
CA ALA A 147 -34.47 -4.87 25.45
C ALA A 147 -33.38 -4.53 26.50
N GLN A 148 -33.64 -3.57 27.38
CA GLN A 148 -32.75 -3.22 28.50
C GLN A 148 -32.58 -4.36 29.52
N ASP A 149 -33.59 -5.21 29.71
CA ASP A 149 -33.45 -6.36 30.61
C ASP A 149 -32.49 -7.39 30.01
N TYR A 150 -32.45 -7.56 28.68
CA TYR A 150 -31.46 -8.41 28.01
C TYR A 150 -30.04 -7.83 28.10
N VAL A 151 -29.89 -6.52 27.96
CA VAL A 151 -28.61 -5.82 28.18
C VAL A 151 -28.11 -6.06 29.61
N ARG A 152 -28.97 -5.86 30.61
CA ARG A 152 -28.64 -6.08 32.03
C ARG A 152 -28.30 -7.55 32.32
N LEU A 153 -29.06 -8.49 31.76
CA LEU A 153 -28.78 -9.92 31.90
C LEU A 153 -27.43 -10.30 31.30
N ALA A 154 -27.05 -9.73 30.14
CA ALA A 154 -25.75 -9.96 29.52
C ALA A 154 -24.62 -9.48 30.44
N PHE A 155 -24.68 -8.25 30.95
CA PHE A 155 -23.66 -7.72 31.87
C PHE A 155 -23.59 -8.48 33.20
N LEU A 156 -24.74 -8.84 33.80
CA LEU A 156 -24.78 -9.58 35.06
C LEU A 156 -24.23 -11.01 34.93
N CYS A 157 -24.43 -11.64 33.76
CA CYS A 157 -23.87 -12.95 33.48
C CYS A 157 -22.34 -12.94 33.42
N ASP A 158 -21.74 -11.86 32.89
CA ASP A 158 -20.29 -11.70 32.83
C ASP A 158 -19.68 -11.44 34.22
N LEU A 159 -20.40 -10.71 35.08
CA LEU A 159 -19.99 -10.41 36.46
C LEU A 159 -20.06 -11.61 37.42
N ASP A 160 -21.01 -12.52 37.22
CA ASP A 160 -21.20 -13.69 38.10
C ASP A 160 -20.22 -14.84 37.79
N GLY A 161 -19.62 -14.85 36.60
CA GLY A 161 -18.60 -15.83 36.18
C GLY A 161 -19.10 -17.29 36.11
N ASN A 162 -20.37 -17.55 36.42
CA ASN A 162 -20.97 -18.86 36.42
C ASN A 162 -21.43 -19.25 35.00
N ARG A 163 -20.72 -20.20 34.39
CA ARG A 163 -20.96 -20.66 33.01
C ARG A 163 -22.33 -21.33 32.79
N ASP A 164 -23.01 -21.73 33.86
CA ASP A 164 -24.35 -22.32 33.78
C ASP A 164 -25.43 -21.28 33.43
N HIS A 165 -25.13 -19.98 33.56
CA HIS A 165 -26.04 -18.88 33.27
C HIS A 165 -26.02 -18.40 31.80
N GLY A 166 -25.25 -19.08 30.94
CA GLY A 166 -25.05 -18.73 29.54
C GLY A 166 -23.84 -17.82 29.34
N THR A 167 -23.58 -17.41 28.10
CA THR A 167 -22.54 -16.42 27.79
C THR A 167 -23.15 -15.04 27.56
N PHE A 168 -22.32 -13.99 27.69
CA PHE A 168 -22.69 -12.62 27.33
C PHE A 168 -23.35 -12.55 25.93
N LEU A 169 -22.74 -13.25 24.97
CA LEU A 169 -23.23 -13.33 23.60
C LEU A 169 -24.57 -14.06 23.47
N ASP A 170 -24.81 -15.10 24.27
CA ASP A 170 -26.08 -15.82 24.25
C ASP A 170 -27.24 -14.91 24.64
N TRP A 171 -27.06 -14.08 25.67
CA TRP A 171 -28.08 -13.13 26.11
C TRP A 171 -28.33 -12.02 25.10
N LEU A 172 -27.28 -11.48 24.47
CA LEU A 172 -27.43 -10.54 23.36
C LEU A 172 -28.16 -11.18 22.17
N SER A 173 -27.82 -12.42 21.81
CA SER A 173 -28.47 -13.13 20.70
C SER A 173 -29.96 -13.41 20.98
N ARG A 174 -30.33 -13.68 22.25
CA ARG A 174 -31.74 -13.84 22.66
C ARG A 174 -32.48 -12.51 22.61
N GLY A 175 -31.87 -11.45 23.11
CA GLY A 175 -32.43 -10.10 23.03
C GLY A 175 -32.69 -9.65 21.60
N LEU A 176 -31.74 -9.89 20.69
CA LEU A 176 -31.88 -9.54 19.27
C LEU A 176 -32.88 -10.41 18.50
N ARG A 177 -33.20 -11.63 18.95
CA ARG A 177 -34.31 -12.42 18.36
C ARG A 177 -35.67 -11.79 18.69
N GLU A 178 -35.82 -11.26 19.90
CA GLU A 178 -37.06 -10.64 20.35
C GLU A 178 -37.17 -9.17 19.90
N PHE A 179 -36.04 -8.46 19.81
CA PHE A 179 -35.95 -7.06 19.42
C PHE A 179 -34.87 -6.85 18.34
N PRO A 180 -35.13 -7.22 17.06
CA PRO A 180 -34.10 -7.22 16.00
C PRO A 180 -33.52 -5.85 15.63
N ASP A 181 -34.31 -4.79 15.79
CA ASP A 181 -33.95 -3.42 15.39
C ASP A 181 -33.58 -2.52 16.59
N ASP A 182 -33.42 -3.09 17.78
CA ASP A 182 -33.07 -2.32 18.98
C ASP A 182 -31.64 -1.78 18.89
N ARG A 183 -31.52 -0.45 19.00
CA ARG A 183 -30.24 0.24 18.81
C ARG A 183 -29.22 -0.07 19.90
N GLU A 184 -29.64 -0.27 21.14
CA GLU A 184 -28.75 -0.48 22.27
C GLU A 184 -28.13 -1.88 22.20
N LEU A 185 -28.93 -2.90 21.89
CA LEU A 185 -28.46 -4.27 21.66
C LEU A 185 -27.51 -4.36 20.45
N LEU A 186 -27.85 -3.70 19.34
CA LEU A 186 -27.01 -3.66 18.14
C LEU A 186 -25.66 -2.95 18.40
N GLN A 187 -25.66 -1.85 19.16
CA GLN A 187 -24.43 -1.15 19.55
C GLN A 187 -23.54 -2.02 20.43
N LEU A 188 -24.11 -2.71 21.42
CA LEU A 188 -23.34 -3.61 22.27
C LEU A 188 -22.73 -4.77 21.50
N VAL A 189 -23.46 -5.34 20.54
CA VAL A 189 -22.90 -6.35 19.62
C VAL A 189 -21.76 -5.77 18.79
N TYR A 190 -21.91 -4.56 18.25
CA TYR A 190 -20.83 -3.91 17.50
C TYR A 190 -19.59 -3.69 18.36
N HIS A 191 -19.76 -3.20 19.59
CA HIS A 191 -18.66 -2.99 20.54
C HIS A 191 -17.97 -4.31 20.90
N TYR A 192 -18.75 -5.34 21.26
CA TYR A 192 -18.22 -6.68 21.53
C TYR A 192 -17.43 -7.25 20.35
N CYS A 193 -17.94 -7.10 19.12
CA CYS A 193 -17.28 -7.54 17.90
C CYS A 193 -15.98 -6.78 17.56
N ARG A 194 -15.83 -5.56 18.09
CA ARG A 194 -14.66 -4.70 17.89
C ARG A 194 -13.58 -4.94 18.96
N GLU A 195 -13.97 -5.39 20.14
CA GLU A 195 -13.04 -5.79 21.20
C GLU A 195 -12.31 -7.11 20.86
N GLU A 196 -11.25 -7.43 21.62
CA GLU A 196 -10.35 -8.56 21.34
C GLU A 196 -11.00 -9.93 21.65
N ILE A 197 -12.02 -10.31 20.88
CA ILE A 197 -12.53 -11.69 20.84
C ILE A 197 -11.37 -12.63 20.45
N PRO A 198 -11.10 -13.74 21.16
CA PRO A 198 -10.07 -14.69 20.76
C PRO A 198 -10.29 -15.22 19.33
N ASN A 199 -9.22 -15.37 18.54
CA ASN A 199 -9.35 -15.79 17.14
C ASN A 199 -10.05 -17.16 16.96
N ALA A 200 -9.95 -18.04 17.95
CA ALA A 200 -10.61 -19.35 17.96
C ALA A 200 -12.14 -19.27 18.05
N GLU A 201 -12.68 -18.16 18.57
CA GLU A 201 -14.12 -17.99 18.83
C GLU A 201 -14.84 -17.23 17.71
N LEU A 202 -14.10 -16.63 16.76
CA LEU A 202 -14.67 -15.79 15.70
C LEU A 202 -15.76 -16.50 14.89
N ALA A 203 -15.56 -17.78 14.53
CA ALA A 203 -16.54 -18.56 13.78
C ALA A 203 -17.79 -18.86 14.61
N SER A 204 -17.63 -19.12 15.92
CA SER A 204 -18.75 -19.30 16.85
C SER A 204 -19.59 -18.04 16.96
N VAL A 205 -18.94 -16.87 17.06
CA VAL A 205 -19.64 -15.57 17.13
C VAL A 205 -20.50 -15.34 15.89
N LEU A 206 -19.97 -15.59 14.69
CA LEU A 206 -20.74 -15.46 13.45
C LEU A 206 -21.88 -16.48 13.37
N HIS A 207 -21.68 -17.72 13.82
CA HIS A 207 -22.75 -18.72 13.86
C HIS A 207 -23.89 -18.35 14.80
N THR A 208 -23.60 -17.66 15.90
CA THR A 208 -24.62 -17.22 16.85
C THR A 208 -25.36 -15.97 16.37
N LEU A 209 -24.66 -15.01 15.76
CA LEU A 209 -25.22 -13.70 15.41
C LEU A 209 -25.81 -13.62 14.00
N CYS A 210 -25.21 -14.27 12.99
CA CYS A 210 -25.71 -14.20 11.61
C CYS A 210 -27.14 -14.74 11.41
N PRO A 211 -27.60 -15.80 12.11
CA PRO A 211 -28.99 -16.24 12.00
C PRO A 211 -30.00 -15.33 12.69
N VAL A 212 -29.54 -14.53 13.65
CA VAL A 212 -30.39 -13.66 14.47
C VAL A 212 -30.54 -12.28 13.83
N LEU A 213 -29.47 -11.76 13.25
CA LEU A 213 -29.47 -10.48 12.58
C LEU A 213 -30.10 -10.59 11.19
N SER A 214 -30.82 -9.55 10.77
CA SER A 214 -31.27 -9.48 9.38
C SER A 214 -30.04 -9.45 8.46
N PRO A 215 -30.06 -10.14 7.31
CA PRO A 215 -28.92 -10.17 6.40
C PRO A 215 -28.44 -8.77 5.98
N ARG A 216 -29.34 -7.78 5.93
CA ARG A 216 -29.09 -6.36 5.59
C ARG A 216 -28.21 -5.63 6.58
N ILE A 217 -28.28 -6.02 7.84
CA ILE A 217 -27.61 -5.34 8.96
C ILE A 217 -26.41 -6.18 9.45
N ALA A 218 -26.51 -7.50 9.33
CA ALA A 218 -25.51 -8.45 9.80
C ALA A 218 -24.10 -8.11 9.31
N PHE A 219 -23.93 -7.77 8.03
CA PHE A 219 -22.60 -7.47 7.51
C PHE A 219 -21.96 -6.23 8.15
N SER A 220 -22.69 -5.10 8.24
CA SER A 220 -22.16 -3.84 8.76
C SER A 220 -21.71 -3.94 10.22
N TYR A 221 -22.47 -4.67 11.06
CA TYR A 221 -22.17 -4.81 12.47
C TYR A 221 -21.11 -5.87 12.76
N LEU A 222 -21.02 -6.89 11.91
CA LEU A 222 -20.07 -8.00 12.07
C LEU A 222 -18.82 -7.86 11.19
N GLN A 223 -18.68 -6.75 10.45
CA GLN A 223 -17.55 -6.50 9.55
C GLN A 223 -16.17 -6.73 10.22
N PRO A 224 -15.93 -6.29 11.49
CA PRO A 224 -14.65 -6.55 12.16
C PRO A 224 -14.36 -8.05 12.36
N VAL A 225 -15.39 -8.85 12.66
CA VAL A 225 -15.26 -10.30 12.85
C VAL A 225 -15.01 -10.98 11.52
N TRP A 226 -15.72 -10.59 10.46
CA TRP A 226 -15.49 -11.09 9.10
C TRP A 226 -14.06 -10.79 8.62
N PHE A 227 -13.59 -9.58 8.86
CA PHE A 227 -12.23 -9.16 8.54
C PHE A 227 -11.17 -10.01 9.25
N ARG A 228 -11.33 -10.22 10.56
CA ARG A 228 -10.40 -11.03 11.36
C ARG A 228 -10.43 -12.50 10.96
N LEU A 229 -11.62 -13.06 10.72
CA LEU A 229 -11.78 -14.45 10.30
C LEU A 229 -11.14 -14.70 8.94
N LEU A 230 -11.34 -13.82 7.95
CA LEU A 230 -10.73 -13.92 6.62
C LEU A 230 -9.20 -14.11 6.69
N ARG A 231 -8.55 -13.44 7.65
CA ARG A 231 -7.09 -13.41 7.80
C ARG A 231 -6.56 -14.55 8.67
N HIS A 232 -7.35 -15.01 9.64
CA HIS A 232 -6.96 -16.09 10.57
C HIS A 232 -7.29 -17.48 10.01
N ASP A 233 -8.52 -17.68 9.53
CA ASP A 233 -9.03 -18.96 9.03
C ASP A 233 -9.88 -18.74 7.76
N TYR A 234 -9.17 -18.65 6.64
CA TYR A 234 -9.79 -18.41 5.34
C TYR A 234 -10.77 -19.52 4.89
N PRO A 235 -10.47 -20.82 5.05
CA PRO A 235 -11.44 -21.88 4.73
C PRO A 235 -12.77 -21.71 5.46
N GLU A 236 -12.72 -21.40 6.76
CA GLU A 236 -13.91 -21.18 7.57
C GLU A 236 -14.64 -19.90 7.18
N PHE A 237 -13.91 -18.80 6.94
CA PHE A 237 -14.47 -17.58 6.34
C PHE A 237 -15.24 -17.89 5.05
N ARG A 238 -14.64 -18.65 4.11
CA ARG A 238 -15.27 -18.99 2.83
C ARG A 238 -16.55 -19.80 3.02
N ARG A 239 -16.54 -20.74 3.96
CA ARG A 239 -17.72 -21.55 4.32
C ARG A 239 -18.86 -20.66 4.83
N LEU A 240 -18.59 -19.82 5.82
CA LEU A 240 -19.59 -18.94 6.42
C LEU A 240 -20.07 -17.84 5.44
N TRP A 241 -19.17 -17.31 4.62
CA TRP A 241 -19.52 -16.35 3.57
C TRP A 241 -20.53 -16.95 2.58
N ARG A 242 -20.32 -18.21 2.17
CA ARG A 242 -21.25 -18.94 1.29
C ARG A 242 -22.62 -19.17 1.92
N ILE A 243 -22.65 -19.44 3.22
CA ILE A 243 -23.90 -19.71 3.95
C ILE A 243 -24.70 -18.42 4.16
N TYR A 244 -24.06 -17.35 4.63
CA TYR A 244 -24.78 -16.18 5.15
C TYR A 244 -24.80 -14.98 4.20
N LEU A 245 -23.73 -14.76 3.43
CA LEU A 245 -23.56 -13.53 2.65
C LEU A 245 -23.76 -13.74 1.15
N HIS A 246 -23.56 -14.95 0.63
CA HIS A 246 -23.71 -15.22 -0.81
C HIS A 246 -25.12 -14.96 -1.33
N ALA A 247 -26.16 -15.26 -0.53
CA ALA A 247 -27.56 -15.04 -0.92
C ALA A 247 -27.91 -13.55 -1.08
N VAL A 248 -27.25 -12.68 -0.33
CA VAL A 248 -27.50 -11.22 -0.32
C VAL A 248 -26.41 -10.43 -1.04
N ARG A 249 -25.52 -11.14 -1.73
CA ARG A 249 -24.32 -10.59 -2.33
C ARG A 249 -24.61 -9.46 -3.31
N ASP A 250 -25.58 -9.68 -4.20
CA ASP A 250 -25.93 -8.70 -5.24
C ASP A 250 -26.76 -7.55 -4.67
N GLU A 251 -27.64 -7.83 -3.70
CA GLU A 251 -28.44 -6.80 -3.01
C GLU A 251 -27.56 -5.83 -2.19
N GLN A 252 -26.47 -6.36 -1.62
CA GLN A 252 -25.55 -5.61 -0.75
C GLN A 252 -24.20 -5.33 -1.41
N ALA A 253 -24.14 -5.31 -2.75
CA ALA A 253 -22.91 -5.05 -3.48
C ALA A 253 -22.21 -3.77 -2.99
N HIS A 254 -22.97 -2.72 -2.66
CA HIS A 254 -22.47 -1.44 -2.12
C HIS A 254 -21.67 -1.53 -0.81
N LEU A 255 -21.85 -2.58 -0.01
CA LEU A 255 -21.04 -2.82 1.21
C LEU A 255 -19.95 -3.86 0.96
N LEU A 256 -20.28 -4.93 0.23
CA LEU A 256 -19.40 -6.07 0.05
C LEU A 256 -18.28 -5.80 -0.96
N VAL A 257 -18.55 -5.05 -2.03
CA VAL A 257 -17.54 -4.75 -3.07
C VAL A 257 -16.39 -3.91 -2.50
N PRO A 258 -16.64 -2.78 -1.81
CA PRO A 258 -15.58 -2.02 -1.13
C PRO A 258 -14.77 -2.90 -0.16
N PHE A 259 -15.46 -3.64 0.72
CA PHE A 259 -14.81 -4.52 1.69
C PHE A 259 -13.90 -5.56 1.02
N LEU A 260 -14.40 -6.27 0.00
CA LEU A 260 -13.61 -7.29 -0.70
C LEU A 260 -12.45 -6.68 -1.47
N ALA A 261 -12.62 -5.50 -2.07
CA ALA A 261 -11.54 -4.79 -2.75
C ALA A 261 -10.41 -4.40 -1.77
N GLU A 262 -10.75 -3.94 -0.56
CA GLU A 262 -9.76 -3.65 0.48
C GLU A 262 -9.06 -4.92 0.99
N GLN A 263 -9.76 -6.05 1.07
CA GLN A 263 -9.18 -7.31 1.56
C GLN A 263 -8.40 -8.09 0.51
N LEU A 264 -8.55 -7.75 -0.77
CA LEU A 264 -7.97 -8.50 -1.88
C LEU A 264 -6.44 -8.67 -1.79
N PRO A 265 -5.64 -7.65 -1.39
CA PRO A 265 -4.21 -7.82 -1.16
C PRO A 265 -3.88 -8.91 -0.12
N GLY A 266 -4.61 -8.96 0.99
CA GLY A 266 -4.46 -9.99 2.03
C GLY A 266 -4.89 -11.37 1.55
N MET A 267 -6.00 -11.43 0.80
CA MET A 267 -6.52 -12.66 0.21
C MET A 267 -5.50 -13.34 -0.71
N GLN A 268 -4.60 -12.59 -1.38
CA GLN A 268 -3.56 -13.19 -2.22
C GLN A 268 -2.66 -14.20 -1.48
N PHE A 269 -2.55 -14.10 -0.15
CA PHE A 269 -1.71 -14.98 0.67
C PHE A 269 -2.45 -16.15 1.30
N VAL A 270 -3.78 -16.09 1.40
CA VAL A 270 -4.58 -17.07 2.15
C VAL A 270 -5.63 -17.79 1.31
N ALA A 271 -6.11 -17.16 0.24
CA ALA A 271 -7.18 -17.67 -0.60
C ALA A 271 -6.67 -18.59 -1.71
N ASP A 272 -7.51 -19.54 -2.10
CA ASP A 272 -7.30 -20.34 -3.31
C ASP A 272 -7.58 -19.54 -4.58
N GLN A 273 -6.98 -19.97 -5.68
CA GLN A 273 -7.05 -19.28 -6.97
C GLN A 273 -8.49 -19.10 -7.48
N ASN A 274 -9.35 -20.09 -7.28
CA ASN A 274 -10.75 -20.02 -7.70
C ASN A 274 -11.51 -18.93 -6.93
N SER A 275 -11.32 -18.87 -5.61
CA SER A 275 -11.95 -17.82 -4.79
C SER A 275 -11.47 -16.42 -5.16
N LEU A 276 -10.17 -16.27 -5.47
CA LEU A 276 -9.63 -14.99 -5.93
C LEU A 276 -10.27 -14.57 -7.25
N ASP A 277 -10.39 -15.48 -8.22
CA ASP A 277 -10.98 -15.17 -9.51
C ASP A 277 -12.49 -14.89 -9.39
N GLU A 278 -13.23 -15.63 -8.56
CA GLU A 278 -14.64 -15.36 -8.21
C GLU A 278 -14.80 -13.94 -7.62
N THR A 279 -13.91 -13.56 -6.70
CA THR A 279 -13.92 -12.23 -6.05
C THR A 279 -13.59 -11.12 -7.04
N TRP A 280 -12.60 -11.32 -7.90
CA TRP A 280 -12.24 -10.38 -8.96
C TRP A 280 -13.39 -10.17 -9.96
N ILE A 281 -14.06 -11.24 -10.37
CA ILE A 281 -15.23 -11.15 -11.27
C ILE A 281 -16.33 -10.32 -10.61
N PHE A 282 -16.56 -10.52 -9.30
CA PHE A 282 -17.55 -9.74 -8.57
C PHE A 282 -17.24 -8.24 -8.57
N ILE A 283 -16.02 -7.89 -8.18
CA ILE A 283 -15.63 -6.48 -8.05
C ILE A 283 -15.68 -5.80 -9.42
N LYS A 284 -15.24 -6.50 -10.48
CA LYS A 284 -15.29 -5.99 -11.85
C LYS A 284 -16.72 -5.82 -12.40
N ALA A 285 -17.71 -6.51 -11.84
CA ALA A 285 -19.10 -6.32 -12.22
C ALA A 285 -19.68 -5.01 -11.67
N HIS A 286 -19.03 -4.38 -10.68
CA HIS A 286 -19.51 -3.17 -10.01
C HIS A 286 -18.43 -2.08 -9.89
N PRO A 287 -17.84 -1.61 -11.00
CA PRO A 287 -16.80 -0.59 -10.97
C PRO A 287 -17.28 0.76 -10.41
N GLU A 288 -18.59 1.04 -10.46
CA GLU A 288 -19.19 2.28 -9.95
C GLU A 288 -19.14 2.43 -8.42
N LEU A 289 -18.87 1.34 -7.70
CA LEU A 289 -18.80 1.29 -6.24
C LEU A 289 -17.39 1.53 -5.69
N LEU A 290 -16.40 1.65 -6.57
CA LEU A 290 -15.00 1.78 -6.21
C LEU A 290 -14.58 3.26 -6.21
N ASP A 291 -13.75 3.61 -5.23
CA ASP A 291 -13.04 4.89 -5.20
C ASP A 291 -11.54 4.69 -5.51
N ALA A 292 -10.78 5.79 -5.48
CA ALA A 292 -9.35 5.77 -5.77
C ALA A 292 -8.53 4.88 -4.81
N GLN A 293 -8.96 4.71 -3.56
CA GLN A 293 -8.29 3.82 -2.60
C GLN A 293 -8.54 2.36 -2.97
N HIS A 294 -9.76 2.03 -3.37
CA HIS A 294 -10.09 0.68 -3.83
C HIS A 294 -9.34 0.33 -5.13
N ASP A 295 -9.26 1.26 -6.08
CA ASP A 295 -8.47 1.09 -7.30
C ASP A 295 -6.99 0.79 -6.97
N TYR A 296 -6.43 1.51 -5.99
CA TYR A 296 -5.09 1.25 -5.50
C TYR A 296 -4.96 -0.18 -4.91
N CYS A 297 -5.92 -0.63 -4.10
CA CYS A 297 -5.91 -2.00 -3.55
C CYS A 297 -6.01 -3.07 -4.64
N LEU A 298 -6.80 -2.83 -5.70
CA LEU A 298 -6.89 -3.73 -6.85
C LEU A 298 -5.56 -3.84 -7.60
N GLU A 299 -4.90 -2.71 -7.87
CA GLU A 299 -3.59 -2.70 -8.52
C GLU A 299 -2.52 -3.37 -7.65
N LEU A 300 -2.49 -3.08 -6.35
CA LEU A 300 -1.61 -3.75 -5.39
C LEU A 300 -1.86 -5.26 -5.38
N SER A 301 -3.12 -5.70 -5.36
CA SER A 301 -3.48 -7.12 -5.44
C SER A 301 -2.97 -7.79 -6.71
N TRP A 302 -3.00 -7.10 -7.85
CA TRP A 302 -2.48 -7.63 -9.11
C TRP A 302 -0.95 -7.75 -9.11
N VAL A 303 -0.26 -6.74 -8.57
CA VAL A 303 1.19 -6.75 -8.39
C VAL A 303 1.62 -7.88 -7.43
N LEU A 304 0.89 -8.08 -6.34
CA LEU A 304 1.09 -9.17 -5.38
C LEU A 304 0.87 -10.54 -6.02
N ARG A 305 -0.20 -10.73 -6.81
CA ARG A 305 -0.47 -11.98 -7.53
C ARG A 305 0.72 -12.37 -8.41
N LYS A 306 1.28 -11.43 -9.18
CA LYS A 306 2.47 -11.67 -9.99
C LYS A 306 3.69 -12.03 -9.15
N TYR A 307 3.90 -11.32 -8.04
CA TYR A 307 4.99 -11.60 -7.11
C TYR A 307 4.91 -13.01 -6.53
N ILE A 308 3.75 -13.41 -6.00
CA ILE A 308 3.54 -14.72 -5.37
C ILE A 308 3.74 -15.87 -6.37
N LEU A 309 3.29 -15.70 -7.62
CA LEU A 309 3.56 -16.67 -8.69
C LEU A 309 5.07 -16.86 -8.93
N HIS A 310 5.84 -15.77 -8.99
CA HIS A 310 7.30 -15.85 -9.14
C HIS A 310 7.97 -16.45 -7.89
N TYR A 311 7.48 -16.12 -6.70
CA TYR A 311 7.96 -16.66 -5.43
C TYR A 311 7.81 -18.20 -5.38
N HIS A 312 6.63 -18.72 -5.73
CA HIS A 312 6.40 -20.16 -5.79
C HIS A 312 7.22 -20.86 -6.87
N LYS A 313 7.44 -20.19 -8.01
CA LYS A 313 8.33 -20.70 -9.06
C LYS A 313 9.75 -20.88 -8.54
N ILE A 314 10.32 -19.86 -7.90
CA ILE A 314 11.67 -19.93 -7.30
C ILE A 314 11.75 -20.97 -6.20
N ARG A 315 10.73 -21.07 -5.34
CA ARG A 315 10.68 -22.11 -4.30
C ARG A 315 10.80 -23.52 -4.86
N ARG A 316 10.25 -23.77 -6.05
CA ARG A 316 10.31 -25.08 -6.72
C ARG A 316 11.62 -25.29 -7.47
N GLU A 317 12.12 -24.26 -8.15
CA GLU A 317 13.24 -24.37 -9.09
C GLU A 317 14.61 -24.12 -8.44
N GLU A 318 14.70 -23.27 -7.39
CA GLU A 318 15.96 -22.78 -6.80
C GLU A 318 15.87 -22.66 -5.26
N PRO A 319 15.79 -23.77 -4.50
CA PRO A 319 15.57 -23.75 -3.05
C PRO A 319 16.67 -23.02 -2.24
N GLY A 320 17.93 -23.00 -2.71
CA GLY A 320 19.00 -22.26 -2.04
C GLY A 320 18.85 -20.73 -2.13
N ARG A 321 18.21 -20.21 -3.19
CA ARG A 321 17.89 -18.77 -3.32
C ARG A 321 16.61 -18.40 -2.57
N PHE A 322 15.70 -19.36 -2.39
CA PHE A 322 14.46 -19.17 -1.66
C PHE A 322 14.68 -18.71 -0.21
N GLU A 323 15.64 -19.29 0.51
CA GLU A 323 15.92 -18.94 1.92
C GLU A 323 16.26 -17.46 2.11
N GLN A 324 16.93 -16.85 1.13
CA GLN A 324 17.29 -15.43 1.16
C GLN A 324 16.07 -14.50 1.05
N PHE A 325 15.02 -14.94 0.37
CA PHE A 325 13.83 -14.14 0.09
C PHE A 325 12.64 -14.44 1.00
N ALA A 326 12.69 -15.53 1.78
CA ALA A 326 11.64 -15.89 2.72
C ALA A 326 11.32 -14.77 3.75
N PRO A 327 12.31 -14.03 4.31
CA PRO A 327 12.01 -12.93 5.23
C PRO A 327 11.17 -11.81 4.58
N TRP A 328 11.45 -11.51 3.30
CA TRP A 328 10.71 -10.51 2.53
C TRP A 328 9.27 -10.93 2.28
N HIS A 329 9.07 -12.20 1.91
CA HIS A 329 7.75 -12.76 1.71
C HIS A 329 6.92 -12.74 3.00
N ASN A 330 7.53 -13.13 4.12
CA ASN A 330 6.88 -13.12 5.42
C ASN A 330 6.51 -11.71 5.85
N ALA A 331 7.40 -10.72 5.67
CA ALA A 331 7.10 -9.33 5.97
C ALA A 331 5.94 -8.77 5.11
N LEU A 332 5.88 -9.09 3.80
CA LEU A 332 4.73 -8.71 2.95
C LEU A 332 3.44 -9.37 3.39
N ARG A 333 3.51 -10.66 3.75
CA ARG A 333 2.36 -11.41 4.25
C ARG A 333 1.85 -10.81 5.55
N GLU A 334 2.74 -10.54 6.51
CA GLU A 334 2.41 -9.91 7.78
C GLU A 334 1.79 -8.53 7.56
N PHE A 335 2.35 -7.72 6.67
CA PHE A 335 1.78 -6.42 6.32
C PHE A 335 0.36 -6.53 5.76
N CYS A 336 0.14 -7.40 4.77
CA CYS A 336 -1.17 -7.54 4.13
C CYS A 336 -2.21 -8.17 5.06
N LEU A 337 -1.78 -8.95 6.05
CA LEU A 337 -2.64 -9.58 7.04
C LEU A 337 -2.72 -8.82 8.38
N ALA A 338 -1.97 -7.72 8.55
CA ALA A 338 -1.93 -6.94 9.80
C ALA A 338 -3.30 -6.40 10.21
N VAL A 339 -3.83 -6.89 11.33
CA VAL A 339 -5.15 -6.49 11.89
C VAL A 339 -4.98 -5.32 12.85
N SER A 340 -3.88 -5.30 13.60
CA SER A 340 -3.64 -4.33 14.67
C SER A 340 -2.56 -3.30 14.32
N ALA A 341 -2.53 -2.18 15.05
CA ALA A 341 -1.44 -1.21 14.99
C ALA A 341 -0.08 -1.86 15.34
N LYS A 342 -0.07 -2.82 16.28
CA LYS A 342 1.10 -3.58 16.70
C LYS A 342 1.67 -4.46 15.57
N ASP A 343 0.81 -5.02 14.72
CA ASP A 343 1.26 -5.79 13.55
C ASP A 343 1.94 -4.88 12.51
N ARG A 344 1.44 -3.64 12.36
CA ARG A 344 2.08 -2.64 11.49
C ARG A 344 3.44 -2.20 12.01
N GLU A 345 3.64 -2.18 13.33
CA GLU A 345 4.94 -1.88 13.94
C GLU A 345 6.02 -2.91 13.59
N ARG A 346 5.66 -4.20 13.51
CA ARG A 346 6.60 -5.26 13.08
C ARG A 346 7.11 -5.03 11.67
N PHE A 347 6.21 -4.66 10.76
CA PHE A 347 6.58 -4.31 9.40
C PHE A 347 7.47 -3.06 9.36
N ALA A 348 7.15 -2.02 10.14
CA ALA A 348 7.99 -0.83 10.26
C ALA A 348 9.39 -1.16 10.81
N ALA A 349 9.48 -2.03 11.82
CA ALA A 349 10.75 -2.53 12.35
C ALA A 349 11.56 -3.28 11.28
N PHE A 350 10.90 -4.09 10.45
CA PHE A 350 11.53 -4.74 9.31
C PHE A 350 12.10 -3.72 8.31
N GLN A 351 11.36 -2.67 7.96
CA GLN A 351 11.87 -1.60 7.08
C GLN A 351 13.10 -0.90 7.65
N ARG A 352 13.08 -0.57 8.95
CA ARG A 352 14.25 0.03 9.63
C ARG A 352 15.47 -0.89 9.58
N ASN A 353 15.27 -2.19 9.80
CA ASN A 353 16.34 -3.17 9.69
C ASN A 353 16.90 -3.27 8.25
N LEU A 354 16.03 -3.22 7.23
CA LEU A 354 16.47 -3.18 5.84
C LEU A 354 17.33 -1.95 5.55
N VAL A 355 16.94 -0.78 6.06
CA VAL A 355 17.75 0.42 5.90
C VAL A 355 19.10 0.21 6.58
N ALA A 356 19.16 -0.26 7.83
CA ALA A 356 20.40 -0.45 8.58
C ALA A 356 21.37 -1.44 7.90
N THR A 357 20.86 -2.60 7.47
CA THR A 357 21.67 -3.74 6.97
C THR A 357 21.88 -3.74 5.46
N PHE A 358 21.62 -2.62 4.76
CA PHE A 358 21.74 -2.50 3.29
C PHE A 358 23.03 -3.08 2.70
N SER A 359 24.19 -2.81 3.30
CA SER A 359 25.49 -3.30 2.82
C SER A 359 25.62 -4.83 2.83
N GLU A 360 24.83 -5.51 3.64
CA GLU A 360 24.85 -6.96 3.79
C GLU A 360 23.86 -7.61 2.83
N TRP A 361 22.57 -7.26 2.91
CA TRP A 361 21.55 -7.92 2.10
C TRP A 361 21.58 -7.51 0.63
N SER A 362 22.04 -6.30 0.29
CA SER A 362 22.11 -5.87 -1.12
C SER A 362 23.05 -6.73 -1.96
N LYS A 363 24.01 -7.44 -1.35
CA LYS A 363 24.89 -8.40 -2.04
C LYS A 363 24.13 -9.63 -2.53
N SER A 364 23.02 -9.97 -1.88
CA SER A 364 22.14 -11.09 -2.23
C SER A 364 21.22 -10.77 -3.40
N PHE A 365 21.16 -9.52 -3.86
CA PHE A 365 20.43 -9.11 -5.06
C PHE A 365 21.39 -9.06 -6.25
N PRO A 366 21.44 -10.14 -7.07
CA PRO A 366 22.28 -10.16 -8.26
C PRO A 366 21.78 -9.09 -9.24
N ASP A 367 22.71 -8.34 -9.83
CA ASP A 367 22.45 -7.29 -10.82
C ASP A 367 21.98 -7.85 -12.18
N ASP A 368 21.73 -9.16 -12.25
CA ASP A 368 21.31 -9.78 -13.48
C ASP A 368 19.88 -9.33 -13.73
N SER A 369 19.73 -8.45 -14.72
CA SER A 369 18.45 -7.98 -15.25
C SER A 369 17.42 -9.10 -15.56
N SER A 370 17.84 -10.36 -15.45
CA SER A 370 17.14 -11.63 -15.56
C SER A 370 16.51 -12.15 -14.25
N SER A 371 16.83 -11.63 -13.06
CA SER A 371 16.06 -11.91 -11.84
C SER A 371 14.74 -11.15 -11.90
N ALA A 372 13.83 -11.62 -12.75
CA ALA A 372 12.46 -11.11 -12.88
C ALA A 372 11.79 -11.02 -11.50
N TYR A 373 12.15 -11.93 -10.59
CA TYR A 373 11.70 -11.91 -9.21
C TYR A 373 12.21 -10.73 -8.40
N ALA A 374 13.52 -10.41 -8.41
CA ALA A 374 14.04 -9.27 -7.65
C ALA A 374 13.39 -7.95 -8.10
N LYS A 375 13.20 -7.79 -9.41
CA LYS A 375 12.47 -6.65 -9.99
C LYS A 375 11.00 -6.64 -9.57
N GLN A 376 10.34 -7.80 -9.59
CA GLN A 376 8.95 -7.92 -9.15
C GLN A 376 8.79 -7.65 -7.66
N LEU A 377 9.72 -8.12 -6.82
CA LEU A 377 9.77 -7.84 -5.39
C LEU A 377 9.95 -6.33 -5.15
N ALA A 378 10.93 -5.70 -5.80
CA ALA A 378 11.18 -4.26 -5.72
C ALA A 378 9.92 -3.46 -6.08
N ARG A 379 9.29 -3.78 -7.21
CA ARG A 379 8.03 -3.15 -7.63
C ARG A 379 6.91 -3.37 -6.61
N THR A 380 6.76 -4.57 -6.08
CA THR A 380 5.74 -4.88 -5.05
C THR A 380 5.96 -4.04 -3.80
N TRP A 381 7.22 -3.89 -3.39
CA TRP A 381 7.60 -3.09 -2.23
C TRP A 381 7.35 -1.60 -2.42
N GLU A 382 7.62 -1.05 -3.62
CA GLU A 382 7.29 0.34 -3.94
C GLU A 382 5.80 0.61 -3.83
N TRP A 383 4.96 -0.30 -4.32
CA TRP A 383 3.52 -0.20 -4.15
C TRP A 383 3.17 -0.18 -2.67
N VAL A 384 3.59 -1.18 -1.90
CA VAL A 384 3.36 -1.23 -0.45
C VAL A 384 3.83 0.05 0.27
N ALA A 385 4.99 0.60 -0.10
CA ALA A 385 5.50 1.87 0.40
C ALA A 385 4.67 3.09 0.00
N ALA A 386 4.05 3.07 -1.19
CA ALA A 386 3.14 4.11 -1.62
C ALA A 386 1.83 4.08 -0.82
N GLY A 387 1.25 2.90 -0.59
CA GLY A 387 -0.02 2.76 0.13
C GLY A 387 0.04 3.04 1.63
N PHE A 388 1.23 2.99 2.24
CA PHE A 388 1.41 3.37 3.64
C PHE A 388 1.46 4.89 3.85
N ARG A 389 1.76 5.66 2.79
CA ARG A 389 1.68 7.12 2.88
C ARG A 389 0.21 7.45 3.06
N GLU A 390 -0.12 8.24 4.09
CA GLU A 390 -1.48 8.71 4.28
C GLU A 390 -2.02 9.30 2.96
N PRO A 391 -3.30 9.08 2.61
CA PRO A 391 -3.93 9.63 1.40
C PRO A 391 -3.83 11.16 1.24
N GLY A 392 -3.30 11.90 2.23
CA GLY A 392 -3.06 13.34 2.20
C GLY A 392 -1.60 13.77 1.96
N LEU A 393 -0.61 12.90 2.19
CA LEU A 393 0.82 13.21 1.99
C LEU A 393 1.23 12.87 0.55
N THR A 394 0.63 13.58 -0.40
CA THR A 394 1.22 13.68 -1.73
C THR A 394 2.52 14.45 -1.60
N TYR A 395 3.65 13.74 -1.48
CA TYR A 395 4.89 14.31 -1.99
C TYR A 395 4.57 14.76 -3.43
N PRO A 396 4.84 16.02 -3.80
CA PRO A 396 4.60 16.44 -5.16
C PRO A 396 5.37 15.45 -6.04
N THR A 397 4.62 14.64 -6.80
CA THR A 397 5.17 13.67 -7.77
C THR A 397 6.00 14.40 -8.81
N ARG A 398 5.83 15.73 -8.90
CA ARG A 398 6.69 16.66 -9.60
C ARG A 398 7.63 17.34 -8.61
N LEU A 399 8.89 16.90 -8.60
CA LEU A 399 9.97 17.83 -8.30
C LEU A 399 9.84 19.04 -9.24
N GLY A 400 9.99 20.25 -8.72
CA GLY A 400 10.18 21.40 -9.61
C GLY A 400 11.46 21.21 -10.42
N ASP A 401 11.49 21.68 -11.67
CA ASP A 401 12.64 21.51 -12.58
C ASP A 401 13.97 21.92 -11.93
N HIS A 402 13.96 22.96 -11.09
CA HIS A 402 15.13 23.38 -10.33
C HIS A 402 15.62 22.31 -9.35
N GLN A 403 14.73 21.73 -8.55
CA GLN A 403 15.07 20.70 -7.57
C GLN A 403 15.51 19.41 -8.26
N ALA A 404 14.84 19.02 -9.34
CA ALA A 404 15.27 17.90 -10.18
C ALA A 404 16.70 18.12 -10.71
N ASN A 405 16.99 19.30 -11.24
CA ASN A 405 18.32 19.69 -11.71
C ASN A 405 19.38 19.73 -10.60
N GLU A 406 19.03 20.13 -9.39
CA GLU A 406 19.94 20.11 -8.24
C GLU A 406 20.26 18.69 -7.79
N ILE A 407 19.25 17.82 -7.69
CA ILE A 407 19.43 16.41 -7.33
C ILE A 407 20.33 15.72 -8.36
N ALA A 408 20.03 15.89 -9.65
CA ALA A 408 20.81 15.29 -10.73
C ALA A 408 22.27 15.77 -10.71
N ARG A 409 22.50 17.08 -10.57
CA ARG A 409 23.86 17.65 -10.46
C ARG A 409 24.59 17.17 -9.21
N ALA A 410 23.93 17.13 -8.06
CA ALA A 410 24.51 16.66 -6.81
C ALA A 410 24.94 15.20 -6.91
N TRP A 411 24.11 14.35 -7.52
CA TRP A 411 24.44 12.95 -7.76
C TRP A 411 25.56 12.78 -8.79
N LEU A 412 25.43 13.39 -9.98
CA LEU A 412 26.43 13.31 -11.05
C LEU A 412 27.80 13.83 -10.62
N GLY A 413 27.83 14.85 -9.74
CA GLY A 413 29.05 15.35 -9.11
C GLY A 413 29.71 14.32 -8.17
N ARG A 414 28.92 13.46 -7.52
CA ARG A 414 29.39 12.36 -6.65
C ARG A 414 29.79 11.11 -7.44
N ILE A 415 29.36 10.96 -8.69
CA ILE A 415 29.85 9.94 -9.63
C ILE A 415 31.30 10.23 -10.10
N ARG A 416 31.96 11.28 -9.58
CA ARG A 416 33.42 11.42 -9.74
C ARG A 416 34.13 10.16 -9.24
N SER A 417 34.87 9.54 -10.15
CA SER A 417 35.41 8.20 -9.97
C SER A 417 36.23 8.10 -8.68
N PRO A 418 36.04 7.05 -7.87
CA PRO A 418 36.92 6.76 -6.73
C PRO A 418 38.38 6.55 -7.15
N TRP A 419 38.59 6.14 -8.40
CA TRP A 419 39.91 5.81 -8.91
C TRP A 419 40.69 7.10 -9.22
N PRO A 420 41.93 7.24 -8.74
CA PRO A 420 42.86 8.24 -9.27
C PRO A 420 42.90 8.07 -10.80
N ARG A 421 42.88 9.17 -11.57
CA ARG A 421 42.98 9.14 -13.05
C ARG A 421 44.02 8.14 -13.58
N ARG A 422 45.12 7.92 -12.83
CA ARG A 422 46.19 6.94 -13.10
C ARG A 422 45.73 5.47 -13.13
N PHE A 423 44.87 5.03 -12.21
CA PHE A 423 44.42 3.63 -12.19
C PHE A 423 43.40 3.35 -13.29
N ARG A 424 42.54 4.32 -13.60
CA ARG A 424 41.53 4.21 -14.66
C ARG A 424 42.16 4.19 -16.06
N HIS A 425 43.20 4.99 -16.25
CA HIS A 425 44.10 4.83 -17.38
C HIS A 425 44.70 3.42 -17.28
N GLY A 426 45.36 3.04 -16.19
CA GLY A 426 45.88 1.70 -15.96
C GLY A 426 45.00 0.53 -16.43
N THR A 427 43.78 0.35 -15.93
CA THR A 427 42.96 -0.85 -16.23
C THR A 427 42.24 -0.82 -17.58
N LEU A 428 41.67 0.30 -17.99
CA LEU A 428 41.05 0.41 -19.32
C LEU A 428 42.10 0.50 -20.42
N ILE A 429 43.25 1.14 -20.15
CA ILE A 429 44.42 1.07 -21.02
C ILE A 429 44.97 -0.34 -21.00
N THR A 430 45.13 -1.04 -19.88
CA THR A 430 45.63 -2.43 -19.92
C THR A 430 44.65 -3.37 -20.59
N LEU A 431 43.32 -3.18 -20.50
CA LEU A 431 42.36 -4.00 -21.24
C LEU A 431 42.32 -3.66 -22.73
N ARG A 432 42.47 -2.37 -23.07
CA ARG A 432 42.61 -1.92 -24.46
C ARG A 432 43.93 -2.41 -25.05
N PHE A 433 45.03 -2.24 -24.32
CA PHE A 433 46.35 -2.81 -24.62
C PHE A 433 46.32 -4.33 -24.61
N LEU A 434 45.56 -5.01 -23.77
CA LEU A 434 45.47 -6.47 -23.79
C LEU A 434 44.71 -6.92 -25.04
N GLY A 435 43.65 -6.20 -25.42
CA GLY A 435 42.99 -6.40 -26.71
C GLY A 435 43.93 -6.13 -27.89
N ASP A 436 44.66 -5.02 -27.87
CA ASP A 436 45.61 -4.60 -28.90
C ASP A 436 46.85 -5.53 -28.93
N LEU A 437 47.27 -6.07 -27.77
CA LEU A 437 48.35 -7.03 -27.60
C LEU A 437 47.93 -8.41 -28.07
N LEU A 438 46.73 -8.89 -27.70
CA LEU A 438 46.17 -10.13 -28.25
C LEU A 438 45.98 -10.03 -29.76
N PHE A 439 45.61 -8.85 -30.26
CA PHE A 439 45.56 -8.55 -31.70
C PHE A 439 46.95 -8.62 -32.32
N ALA A 440 47.95 -7.96 -31.73
CA ALA A 440 49.33 -7.96 -32.21
C ALA A 440 49.97 -9.36 -32.13
N VAL A 441 49.72 -10.13 -31.07
CA VAL A 441 50.17 -11.51 -30.91
C VAL A 441 49.48 -12.41 -31.93
N GLY A 442 48.19 -12.20 -32.19
CA GLY A 442 47.46 -12.90 -33.25
C GLY A 442 48.09 -12.66 -34.62
N ILE A 443 48.36 -11.39 -34.97
CA ILE A 443 49.05 -11.03 -36.22
C ILE A 443 50.45 -11.65 -36.28
N ALA A 444 51.24 -11.51 -35.22
CA ALA A 444 52.60 -12.04 -35.16
C ALA A 444 52.62 -13.56 -35.32
N PHE A 445 51.67 -14.27 -34.68
CA PHE A 445 51.52 -15.70 -34.82
C PHE A 445 51.16 -16.11 -36.25
N THR A 446 50.19 -15.43 -36.88
CA THR A 446 49.82 -15.67 -38.29
C THR A 446 51.01 -15.43 -39.22
N LEU A 447 51.75 -14.34 -39.04
CA LEU A 447 52.96 -14.03 -39.82
C LEU A 447 54.07 -15.09 -39.61
N THR A 448 54.25 -15.56 -38.37
CA THR A 448 55.26 -16.59 -38.06
C THR A 448 54.89 -17.93 -38.71
N LEU A 449 53.61 -18.29 -38.74
CA LEU A 449 53.12 -19.46 -39.47
C LEU A 449 53.35 -19.31 -40.98
N CYS A 450 53.04 -18.15 -41.56
CA CYS A 450 53.30 -17.88 -42.98
C CYS A 450 54.79 -17.99 -43.32
N LEU A 451 55.68 -17.40 -42.50
CA LEU A 451 57.14 -17.46 -42.68
C LEU A 451 57.70 -18.88 -42.46
N GLY A 452 57.17 -19.60 -41.48
CA GLY A 452 57.55 -21.00 -41.20
C GLY A 452 57.16 -21.93 -42.34
N MET A 453 55.99 -21.73 -42.94
CA MET A 453 55.58 -22.45 -44.14
C MET A 453 56.42 -22.07 -45.36
N TRP A 454 56.75 -20.79 -45.55
CA TRP A 454 57.66 -20.34 -46.62
C TRP A 454 59.01 -21.06 -46.56
N ARG A 455 59.61 -21.17 -45.37
CA ARG A 455 60.91 -21.85 -45.19
C ARG A 455 60.86 -23.36 -45.42
N ARG A 456 59.69 -23.99 -45.30
CA ARG A 456 59.51 -25.44 -45.48
C ARG A 456 59.06 -25.83 -46.89
N LEU A 457 58.74 -24.87 -47.75
CA LEU A 457 58.49 -25.16 -49.16
C LEU A 457 59.80 -25.63 -49.80
N PRO A 458 59.89 -26.90 -50.25
CA PRO A 458 61.09 -27.37 -50.93
C PRO A 458 61.25 -26.59 -52.23
N VAL A 459 62.37 -25.91 -52.37
CA VAL A 459 62.81 -25.29 -53.63
C VAL A 459 63.23 -26.43 -54.56
N SER A 460 62.26 -27.20 -55.07
CA SER A 460 62.50 -28.15 -56.15
C SER A 460 62.13 -27.48 -57.47
N ASN A 461 63.11 -27.38 -58.37
CA ASN A 461 63.02 -26.71 -59.67
C ASN A 461 62.09 -27.41 -60.69
N ALA A 462 61.11 -28.20 -60.26
CA ALA A 462 60.38 -29.12 -61.12
C ALA A 462 59.01 -28.63 -61.60
N TYR A 463 58.49 -27.50 -61.10
CA TYR A 463 57.19 -26.98 -61.54
C TYR A 463 57.25 -25.46 -61.76
N PRO A 464 57.16 -24.98 -63.01
CA PRO A 464 57.46 -23.58 -63.33
C PRO A 464 56.36 -22.57 -62.97
N LEU A 465 55.19 -22.98 -62.47
CA LEU A 465 54.04 -22.06 -62.36
C LEU A 465 53.02 -22.31 -61.23
N THR A 466 53.40 -22.87 -60.07
CA THR A 466 52.38 -23.15 -59.04
C THR A 466 52.73 -22.73 -57.62
N ASN A 467 53.98 -22.82 -57.16
CA ASN A 467 54.27 -22.61 -55.73
C ASN A 467 54.15 -21.16 -55.25
N LEU A 468 54.45 -20.17 -56.10
CA LEU A 468 54.35 -18.75 -55.74
C LEU A 468 52.89 -18.30 -55.68
N GLU A 469 52.07 -18.68 -56.66
CA GLU A 469 50.64 -18.35 -56.72
C GLU A 469 49.85 -19.02 -55.59
N TRP A 470 50.14 -20.28 -55.27
CA TRP A 470 49.52 -20.95 -54.11
C TRP A 470 49.94 -20.32 -52.78
N PHE A 471 51.17 -19.81 -52.67
CA PHE A 471 51.61 -19.09 -51.49
C PHE A 471 50.92 -17.73 -51.35
N GLU A 472 50.84 -16.94 -52.43
CA GLU A 472 50.12 -15.67 -52.43
C GLU A 472 48.64 -15.87 -52.11
N LEU A 473 48.01 -16.89 -52.70
CA LEU A 473 46.62 -17.25 -52.40
C LEU A 473 46.44 -17.68 -50.95
N PHE A 474 47.36 -18.48 -50.40
CA PHE A 474 47.32 -18.91 -49.00
C PHE A 474 47.50 -17.73 -48.03
N VAL A 475 48.46 -16.83 -48.29
CA VAL A 475 48.66 -15.62 -47.49
C VAL A 475 47.45 -14.70 -47.58
N MET A 476 46.89 -14.51 -48.78
CA MET A 476 45.64 -13.76 -48.93
C MET A 476 44.52 -14.40 -48.12
N ILE A 477 44.26 -15.69 -48.27
CA ILE A 477 43.18 -16.38 -47.54
C ILE A 477 43.41 -16.27 -46.03
N ASN A 478 44.64 -16.49 -45.55
CA ASN A 478 44.94 -16.35 -44.13
C ASN A 478 44.75 -14.93 -43.63
N ALA A 479 45.20 -13.91 -44.36
CA ALA A 479 44.98 -12.51 -44.00
C ALA A 479 43.48 -12.17 -44.02
N PHE A 480 42.74 -12.64 -45.03
CA PHE A 480 41.32 -12.38 -45.20
C PHE A 480 40.45 -13.07 -44.16
N VAL A 481 40.87 -14.21 -43.60
CA VAL A 481 40.12 -14.93 -42.56
C VAL A 481 40.58 -14.51 -41.16
N SER A 482 41.89 -14.39 -40.96
CA SER A 482 42.47 -14.17 -39.64
C SER A 482 42.27 -12.74 -39.16
N ILE A 483 42.44 -11.73 -40.01
CA ILE A 483 42.29 -10.32 -39.59
C ILE A 483 40.84 -10.03 -39.17
N PRO A 484 39.79 -10.37 -39.95
CA PRO A 484 38.41 -10.18 -39.51
C PRO A 484 38.06 -11.01 -38.28
N ALA A 485 38.57 -12.23 -38.16
CA ALA A 485 38.36 -13.05 -36.98
C ALA A 485 38.92 -12.37 -35.72
N VAL A 486 40.16 -11.89 -35.74
CA VAL A 486 40.78 -11.22 -34.59
C VAL A 486 40.06 -9.90 -34.27
N ILE A 487 39.65 -9.12 -35.28
CA ILE A 487 38.82 -7.90 -35.06
C ILE A 487 37.48 -8.28 -34.41
N PHE A 488 36.81 -9.31 -34.92
CA PHE A 488 35.52 -9.77 -34.41
C PHE A 488 35.64 -10.31 -32.98
N TYR A 489 36.65 -11.13 -32.68
CA TYR A 489 36.90 -11.66 -31.34
C TYR A 489 37.31 -10.55 -30.36
N GLY A 490 38.18 -9.63 -30.76
CA GLY A 490 38.56 -8.47 -29.95
C GLY A 490 37.36 -7.57 -29.65
N TRP A 491 36.51 -7.32 -30.65
CA TRP A 491 35.26 -6.57 -30.49
C TRP A 491 34.26 -7.31 -29.59
N GLN A 492 34.04 -8.60 -29.79
CA GLN A 492 33.17 -9.44 -28.94
C GLN A 492 33.67 -9.48 -27.49
N LEU A 493 34.97 -9.66 -27.29
CA LEU A 493 35.59 -9.69 -25.97
C LEU A 493 35.42 -8.33 -25.28
N LYS A 494 35.69 -7.23 -25.99
CA LYS A 494 35.45 -5.87 -25.48
C LYS A 494 33.98 -5.64 -25.15
N ARG A 495 33.07 -6.08 -26.02
CA ARG A 495 31.62 -5.98 -25.86
C ARG A 495 31.10 -6.78 -24.66
N ARG A 496 31.77 -7.88 -24.29
CA ARG A 496 31.41 -8.71 -23.12
C ARG A 496 32.10 -8.25 -21.83
N MET A 497 33.38 -7.90 -21.88
CA MET A 497 34.16 -7.57 -20.68
C MET A 497 33.86 -6.19 -20.11
N ILE A 498 33.67 -5.17 -20.95
CA ILE A 498 33.42 -3.80 -20.48
C ILE A 498 32.14 -3.73 -19.62
N PRO A 499 30.98 -4.28 -20.04
CA PRO A 499 29.79 -4.28 -19.21
C PRO A 499 30.00 -5.01 -17.88
N GLU A 500 30.72 -6.14 -17.89
CA GLU A 500 30.91 -6.96 -16.69
C GLU A 500 31.89 -6.30 -15.68
N LEU A 501 32.90 -5.58 -16.16
CA LEU A 501 33.77 -4.78 -15.31
C LEU A 501 33.05 -3.57 -14.73
N ASN A 502 32.31 -2.83 -15.58
CA ASN A 502 31.47 -1.73 -15.13
C ASN A 502 30.45 -2.20 -14.08
N ARG A 503 29.87 -3.40 -14.27
CA ARG A 503 28.97 -4.05 -13.32
C ARG A 503 29.65 -4.35 -11.99
N ARG A 504 30.84 -4.96 -12.00
CA ARG A 504 31.58 -5.24 -10.75
C ARG A 504 31.94 -3.96 -9.99
N ASP A 505 32.36 -2.94 -10.70
CA ASP A 505 32.67 -1.62 -10.14
C ASP A 505 31.40 -0.95 -9.59
N TYR A 506 30.29 -1.06 -10.31
CA TYR A 506 28.97 -0.60 -9.87
C TYR A 506 28.59 -1.23 -8.53
N LEU A 507 28.61 -2.57 -8.45
CA LEU A 507 28.24 -3.31 -7.25
C LEU A 507 29.13 -3.00 -6.04
N ARG A 508 30.45 -2.84 -6.25
CA ARG A 508 31.40 -2.60 -5.16
C ARG A 508 31.40 -1.18 -4.66
N CYS A 509 31.29 -0.20 -5.55
CA CYS A 509 31.55 1.20 -5.23
C CYS A 509 30.31 2.08 -5.38
N TYR A 510 29.61 1.99 -6.51
CA TYR A 510 28.56 2.95 -6.83
C TYR A 510 27.23 2.64 -6.15
N ARG A 511 26.86 1.36 -5.98
CA ARG A 511 25.64 0.95 -5.23
C ARG A 511 25.65 1.47 -3.79
N LEU A 512 26.76 1.31 -3.07
CA LEU A 512 26.88 1.81 -1.69
C LEU A 512 26.86 3.35 -1.62
N ARG A 513 27.47 4.03 -2.61
CA ARG A 513 27.41 5.49 -2.71
C ARG A 513 26.00 5.99 -3.01
N ALA A 514 25.28 5.30 -3.88
CA ALA A 514 23.89 5.59 -4.19
C ALA A 514 23.00 5.43 -2.96
N ALA A 515 23.17 4.33 -2.22
CA ALA A 515 22.48 4.11 -0.96
C ALA A 515 22.75 5.21 0.06
N TRP A 516 24.02 5.62 0.20
CA TRP A 516 24.37 6.76 1.05
C TRP A 516 23.73 8.06 0.57
N PHE A 517 23.66 8.30 -0.75
CA PHE A 517 22.98 9.45 -1.33
C PHE A 517 21.48 9.46 -0.98
N PHE A 518 20.76 8.35 -1.19
CA PHE A 518 19.34 8.24 -0.84
C PHE A 518 19.08 8.47 0.66
N ARG A 519 19.94 7.94 1.55
CA ARG A 519 19.82 8.20 2.99
C ARG A 519 19.98 9.67 3.36
N GLN A 520 20.90 10.37 2.69
CA GLN A 520 21.21 11.77 2.97
C GLN A 520 20.15 12.72 2.42
N THR A 521 19.68 12.49 1.20
CA THR A 521 18.74 13.39 0.54
C THR A 521 17.28 13.09 0.88
N ARG A 522 17.00 11.89 1.40
CA ARG A 522 15.63 11.40 1.71
C ARG A 522 14.67 11.56 0.52
N ILE A 523 15.19 11.51 -0.71
CA ILE A 523 14.38 11.56 -1.92
C ILE A 523 13.80 10.17 -2.20
N THR A 524 12.58 10.15 -2.72
CA THR A 524 11.95 8.91 -3.19
C THR A 524 12.63 8.43 -4.47
N TYR A 525 12.55 7.13 -4.74
CA TYR A 525 13.09 6.54 -5.95
C TYR A 525 12.49 7.16 -7.21
N ARG A 526 11.17 7.43 -7.19
CA ARG A 526 10.44 8.04 -8.30
C ARG A 526 10.89 9.48 -8.57
N GLN A 527 11.11 10.25 -7.51
CA GLN A 527 11.67 11.60 -7.61
C GLN A 527 13.07 11.56 -8.22
N PHE A 528 13.89 10.61 -7.78
CA PHE A 528 15.22 10.42 -8.35
C PHE A 528 15.16 9.99 -9.83
N GLN A 529 14.26 9.09 -10.19
CA GLN A 529 14.05 8.67 -11.59
C GLN A 529 13.69 9.87 -12.47
N VAL A 530 12.69 10.66 -12.07
CA VAL A 530 12.29 11.88 -12.80
C VAL A 530 13.45 12.87 -12.92
N ALA A 531 14.25 13.04 -11.87
CA ALA A 531 15.42 13.92 -11.91
C ALA A 531 16.50 13.44 -12.89
N MET A 532 16.61 12.13 -13.11
CA MET A 532 17.64 11.54 -13.95
C MET A 532 17.24 11.37 -15.42
N ASP A 533 15.93 11.23 -15.72
CA ASP A 533 15.44 10.98 -17.08
C ASP A 533 15.95 12.05 -18.09
N ASP A 534 15.98 13.34 -17.69
CA ASP A 534 16.48 14.44 -18.54
C ASP A 534 18.01 14.62 -18.51
N TRP A 535 18.70 13.98 -17.54
CA TRP A 535 20.14 14.14 -17.34
C TRP A 535 20.96 12.98 -17.90
N LEU A 536 20.36 11.80 -18.09
CA LEU A 536 21.02 10.61 -18.65
C LEU A 536 21.10 10.64 -20.19
N VAL A 537 21.28 11.84 -20.76
CA VAL A 537 21.51 12.05 -22.19
C VAL A 537 22.96 12.49 -22.47
N PRO A 538 23.52 12.19 -23.65
CA PRO A 538 24.92 12.53 -23.99
C PRO A 538 25.30 14.01 -23.87
N GLN A 539 24.31 14.90 -23.88
CA GLN A 539 24.49 16.35 -23.78
C GLN A 539 24.81 16.78 -22.33
N ASN A 540 24.28 16.06 -21.34
CA ASN A 540 24.31 16.44 -19.92
C ASN A 540 25.19 15.53 -19.06
N ALA A 541 25.50 14.32 -19.55
CA ALA A 541 26.26 13.31 -18.83
C ALA A 541 27.30 12.63 -19.73
N SER A 542 28.45 12.30 -19.14
CA SER A 542 29.44 11.44 -19.78
C SER A 542 28.88 10.03 -20.03
N PRO A 543 29.38 9.28 -21.03
CA PRO A 543 28.91 7.92 -21.31
C PRO A 543 28.92 7.00 -20.09
N GLU A 544 29.88 7.19 -19.18
CA GLU A 544 29.96 6.44 -17.95
C GLU A 544 28.88 6.81 -16.94
N GLN A 545 28.60 8.10 -16.76
CA GLN A 545 27.50 8.56 -15.91
C GLN A 545 26.15 8.04 -16.43
N ILE A 546 25.98 7.97 -17.75
CA ILE A 546 24.79 7.37 -18.37
C ILE A 546 24.69 5.89 -18.02
N ILE A 547 25.78 5.13 -18.18
CA ILE A 547 25.81 3.69 -17.84
C ILE A 547 25.50 3.47 -16.36
N ILE A 548 26.20 4.17 -15.47
CA ILE A 548 26.02 4.02 -14.01
C ILE A 548 24.61 4.46 -13.60
N GLY A 549 24.11 5.58 -14.13
CA GLY A 549 22.77 6.06 -13.84
C GLY A 549 21.69 5.06 -14.28
N ASN A 550 21.81 4.51 -15.49
CA ASN A 550 20.90 3.47 -15.98
C ASN A 550 20.97 2.18 -15.15
N GLN A 551 22.16 1.76 -14.73
CA GLN A 551 22.32 0.62 -13.82
C GLN A 551 21.62 0.88 -12.48
N MET A 552 21.76 2.10 -11.96
CA MET A 552 21.13 2.51 -10.71
C MET A 552 19.61 2.55 -10.78
N LEU A 553 19.06 3.06 -11.88
CA LEU A 553 17.62 3.04 -12.17
C LEU A 553 17.07 1.65 -12.52
N ALA A 554 17.93 0.65 -12.65
CA ALA A 554 17.53 -0.73 -12.86
C ALA A 554 17.79 -1.61 -11.63
N ASP A 555 18.37 -1.06 -10.57
CA ASP A 555 18.85 -1.81 -9.41
C ASP A 555 17.71 -2.07 -8.40
N PRO A 556 17.23 -3.31 -8.28
CA PRO A 556 16.13 -3.64 -7.37
C PRO A 556 16.50 -3.40 -5.90
N ALA A 557 17.77 -3.49 -5.52
CA ALA A 557 18.17 -3.26 -4.14
C ALA A 557 18.05 -1.78 -3.77
N LEU A 558 18.39 -0.86 -4.68
CA LEU A 558 18.25 0.57 -4.44
C LEU A 558 16.79 1.01 -4.45
N ILE A 559 15.97 0.41 -5.31
CA ILE A 559 14.51 0.60 -5.29
C ILE A 559 13.95 0.19 -3.92
N LEU A 560 14.29 -1.01 -3.45
CA LEU A 560 13.86 -1.51 -2.14
C LEU A 560 14.34 -0.62 -0.98
N LEU A 561 15.59 -0.17 -1.02
CA LEU A 561 16.12 0.74 -0.02
C LEU A 561 15.36 2.06 0.01
N SER A 562 15.12 2.66 -1.15
CA SER A 562 14.39 3.92 -1.22
C SER A 562 12.96 3.75 -0.73
N ALA A 563 12.27 2.68 -1.12
CA ALA A 563 10.95 2.36 -0.61
C ALA A 563 10.95 2.22 0.93
N ALA A 564 11.98 1.58 1.50
CA ALA A 564 12.14 1.45 2.96
C ALA A 564 12.45 2.78 3.66
N LEU A 565 13.22 3.67 3.04
CA LEU A 565 13.52 5.00 3.57
C LEU A 565 12.29 5.91 3.61
N ASP A 566 11.37 5.72 2.66
CA ASP A 566 10.11 6.47 2.62
C ASP A 566 9.23 6.14 3.85
N PHE A 567 9.24 4.89 4.34
CA PHE A 567 8.54 4.51 5.58
C PHE A 567 9.07 5.22 6.82
N ASP A 568 10.40 5.37 6.92
CA ASP A 568 11.06 5.98 8.08
C ASP A 568 10.76 7.48 8.19
N SER A 569 10.48 8.16 7.06
CA SER A 569 10.15 9.59 7.02
C SER A 569 8.72 9.94 7.47
N GLY A 570 7.81 8.95 7.54
CA GLY A 570 6.41 9.14 7.92
C GLY A 570 6.15 9.16 9.43
N HIS A 571 7.15 8.82 10.25
CA HIS A 571 7.09 9.04 11.69
C HIS A 571 7.91 10.30 12.01
N PRO A 572 7.34 11.33 12.67
CA PRO A 572 8.17 12.36 13.25
C PRO A 572 9.19 11.66 14.16
N PRO A 573 10.47 12.03 14.09
CA PRO A 573 11.44 11.49 15.03
C PRO A 573 10.87 11.76 16.42
N ASN A 574 10.62 10.69 17.20
CA ASN A 574 10.38 10.86 18.62
C ASN A 574 11.53 11.73 19.14
N SER A 575 11.18 12.90 19.64
CA SER A 575 12.11 13.91 20.12
C SER A 575 12.70 13.47 21.46
N THR A 576 13.39 12.33 21.47
CA THR A 576 14.18 11.79 22.57
C THR A 576 15.09 10.73 21.97
N ASP A 577 16.19 11.17 21.36
CA ASP A 577 17.49 10.49 21.34
C ASP A 577 18.57 11.49 20.90
#